data_AF-A0A932DM29-F1
#
_entry.id   AF-A0A932DM29-F1
#
_cell.length_a   1.000
_cell.length_b   1.000
_cell.length_c   1.000
_cell.angle_alpha   90.00
_cell.angle_beta   90.00
_cell.angle_gamma   90.00
#
_symmetry.space_group_name_H-M   'P 1'
#
loop_
_entity.id
_entity.type
_entity.pdbx_description
1 polymer ?
#
loop_
_entity_poly.entity_id
_entity_poly.type
_entity_poly.pdbx_seq_one_letter_code
_entity_poly.pdbx_strand_id
1 'polypeptide(L)' 'MFASTHLLATRYRLESKIGQGGAAAVFCAFDPQMDRAMVVKLFLSCGSV' A
#
# COMPACT_ATOMS: atom_id res chain seq x y z
N MET A 1 -7.86 19.78 -7.09
CA MET A 1 -8.11 18.58 -6.28
C MET A 1 -6.78 17.91 -6.01
N PHE A 2 -6.29 17.91 -4.78
CA PHE A 2 -5.09 17.14 -4.43
C PHE A 2 -5.56 15.72 -4.08
N ALA A 3 -5.17 14.73 -4.89
CA ALA A 3 -5.36 13.33 -4.52
C ALA A 3 -4.44 13.04 -3.32
N SER A 4 -5.00 12.62 -2.19
CA SER A 4 -4.23 12.22 -1.02
C SER A 4 -3.41 10.98 -1.37
N THR A 5 -2.15 11.17 -1.75
CA THR A 5 -1.22 10.07 -2.04
C THR A 5 -0.86 9.38 -0.74
N HIS A 6 -1.30 8.13 -0.56
CA HIS A 6 -0.90 7.33 0.59
C HIS A 6 0.52 6.78 0.37
N LEU A 7 1.50 7.40 1.03
CA LEU A 7 2.89 6.96 1.04
C LEU A 7 3.12 5.94 2.16
N LEU A 8 3.49 4.73 1.79
CA LEU A 8 3.87 3.66 2.71
C LEU A 8 5.39 3.57 2.80
N ALA A 9 5.90 3.51 4.04
CA ALA A 9 7.34 3.40 4.32
C ALA A 9 8.18 4.43 3.53
N THR A 10 7.64 5.66 3.40
CA THR A 10 8.25 6.80 2.68
C THR A 10 8.66 6.54 1.22
N ARG A 11 8.24 5.42 0.62
CA ARG A 11 8.67 4.99 -0.72
C ARG A 11 7.50 4.62 -1.61
N TYR A 12 6.64 3.72 -1.14
CA TYR A 12 5.61 3.12 -1.99
C TYR A 12 4.38 4.02 -2.02
N ARG A 13 3.95 4.40 -3.23
CA ARG A 13 2.68 5.12 -3.41
C ARG A 13 1.58 4.07 -3.56
N LEU A 14 0.68 3.98 -2.57
CA LEU A 14 -0.50 3.12 -2.66
C LEU A 14 -1.51 3.77 -3.61
N GLU A 15 -1.89 3.06 -4.67
CA GLU A 15 -2.77 3.58 -5.71
C GLU A 15 -4.22 3.12 -5.52
N SER A 16 -4.43 1.80 -5.50
CA SER A 16 -5.76 1.21 -5.38
C SER A 16 -5.72 -0.12 -4.63
N LYS A 17 -6.79 -0.42 -3.88
CA LYS A 17 -6.97 -1.73 -3.26
C LYS A 17 -7.42 -2.72 -4.34
N ILE A 18 -6.69 -3.81 -4.50
CA ILE A 18 -6.98 -4.86 -5.50
C ILE A 18 -7.50 -6.15 -4.88
N GLY A 19 -7.46 -6.28 -3.55
CA GLY A 19 -8.02 -7.44 -2.87
C GLY A 19 -8.06 -7.32 -1.35
N GLN A 20 -8.80 -8.24 -0.74
CA GLN A 20 -8.82 -8.48 0.70
C GLN A 20 -9.00 -9.96 0.95
N GLY A 21 -8.32 -10.50 1.95
CA GLY A 21 -8.47 -11.89 2.36
C GLY A 21 -7.80 -12.16 3.70
N GLY A 22 -8.45 -12.98 4.53
CA GLY A 22 -8.00 -13.24 5.91
C GLY A 22 -7.79 -11.94 6.68
N ALA A 23 -6.61 -11.81 7.31
CA ALA A 23 -6.20 -10.63 8.07
C ALA A 23 -5.43 -9.60 7.23
N ALA A 24 -5.60 -9.56 5.90
CA ALA A 24 -4.81 -8.67 5.05
C ALA A 24 -5.61 -7.97 3.94
N ALA A 25 -5.16 -6.76 3.59
CA ALA A 25 -5.58 -6.02 2.41
C ALA A 25 -4.42 -5.95 1.40
N VAL A 26 -4.74 -6.07 0.11
CA VAL A 26 -3.77 -6.08 -0.99
C VAL A 26 -4.01 -4.87 -1.88
N PHE A 27 -2.94 -4.16 -2.22
CA PHE A 27 -2.96 -2.92 -3.00
C PHE A 27 -2.05 -3.01 -4.23
N CYS A 28 -2.47 -2.38 -5.31
CA CYS A 28 -1.57 -1.90 -6.35
C CYS A 28 -0.82 -0.69 -5.81
N ALA A 29 0.49 -0.67 -6.00
CA ALA A 29 1.35 0.41 -5.59
C ALA A 29 2.39 0.71 -6.67
N PHE A 30 2.97 1.90 -6.62
CA PHE A 30 4.10 2.27 -7.46
C PHE A 30 5.35 2.46 -6.61
N ASP A 31 6.46 1.89 -7.07
CA ASP A 31 7.78 2.08 -6.49
C ASP A 31 8.61 3.06 -7.34
N PRO A 32 8.82 4.30 -6.88
CA PRO A 32 9.53 5.33 -7.65
C PRO A 32 11.03 5.07 -7.77
N GLN A 33 11.62 4.20 -6.96
CA GLN A 33 13.04 3.87 -7.09
C GLN A 33 13.29 2.83 -8.18
N MET A 34 12.33 1.93 -8.38
CA MET A 34 12.41 0.87 -9.39
C MET A 34 11.63 1.19 -10.67
N ASP A 35 10.92 2.33 -10.68
CA ASP A 35 10.06 2.81 -11.76
C ASP A 35 9.06 1.75 -12.25
N ARG A 36 8.38 1.08 -11.32
CA ARG A 36 7.43 0.02 -11.67
C ARG A 36 6.28 -0.14 -10.69
N ALA A 37 5.21 -0.75 -11.18
CA ALA A 37 4.10 -1.22 -10.36
C ALA A 37 4.50 -2.42 -9.48
N MET A 38 3.93 -2.46 -8.29
CA MET A 38 4.18 -3.46 -7.25
C MET A 38 2.87 -3.86 -6.58
N VAL A 39 2.88 -5.01 -5.93
CA VAL A 39 1.80 -5.44 -5.05
C VAL A 39 2.25 -5.28 -3.60
N VAL A 40 1.43 -4.59 -2.80
CA VAL A 40 1.64 -4.44 -1.34
C VAL A 40 0.55 -5.21 -0.61
N LYS A 41 0.94 -6.08 0.33
CA LYS A 41 0.02 -6.79 1.23
C LYS A 41 0.21 -6.28 2.66
N LEU A 42 -0.80 -5.60 3.18
CA LEU A 42 -0.82 -5.08 4.55
C LEU A 42 -1.56 -6.07 5.45
N PHE A 43 -0.90 -6.54 6.50
CA PHE A 43 -1.51 -7.37 7.53
C PHE A 43 -2.06 -6.48 8.64
N LEU A 44 -3.27 -6.80 9.11
CA LEU A 44 -3.82 -6.26 10.34
C LEU A 44 -2.93 -6.73 11.50
N SER A 45 -2.34 -5.78 12.22
CA SER A 45 -1.78 -6.04 13.54
C SER A 45 -2.62 -5.31 14.57
N CYS A 46 -2.89 -5.99 15.69
CA CYS A 46 -3.28 -5.29 16.91
C CYS A 46 -1.98 -4.81 17.54
N GLY A 47 -1.69 -3.51 17.47
CA GLY A 47 -0.53 -2.90 18.11
C GLY A 47 -0.92 -2.24 19.42
N SER A 48 -0.32 -2.67 20.53
CA SER A 48 -0.20 -1.83 21.74
C SER A 48 0.82 -0.73 21.42
N VAL A 49 0.39 0.53 21.50
CA VAL A 49 1.29 1.71 21.44
C VAL A 49 2.01 1.91 22.76
#